data_AF-A0A136KJ98-F1
#
_entry.id   AF-A0A136KJ98-F1
#
_cell.length_a   1.000
_cell.length_b   1.000
_cell.length_c   1.000
_cell.angle_alpha   90.00
_cell.angle_beta   90.00
_cell.angle_gamma   90.00
#
_symmetry.space_group_name_H-M   'P 1'
#
loop_
_entity.id
_entity.type
_entity.pdbx_description
1 polymer ?
#
loop_
_entity_poly.entity_id
_entity_poly.type
_entity_poly.pdbx_seq_one_letter_code
_entity_poly.pdbx_strand_id
1 'polypeptide(L)'
;MLAGSIGAIKQVTTKKNNDRMAFVTVFDETGSIELIIFPRVFAQSQSTWRDNGVVIFKGRIDQKDEGLSIIVEKAVDLEKMAV
;
A
#
# COMPACT_ATOMS: atom_id res chain seq x y z
N MET A 1 13.47 -1.85 -0.40
CA MET A 1 12.25 -2.00 -1.24
C MET A 1 11.68 -3.34 -0.88
N LEU A 2 10.37 -3.45 -0.73
CA LEU A 2 9.67 -4.67 -0.36
C LEU A 2 8.71 -5.05 -1.48
N ALA A 3 8.39 -6.33 -1.59
CA ALA A 3 7.46 -6.86 -2.58
C ALA A 3 6.51 -7.84 -1.90
N GLY A 4 5.28 -7.92 -2.40
CA GLY A 4 4.32 -8.91 -1.94
C GLY A 4 3.03 -8.88 -2.74
N SER A 5 2.19 -9.88 -2.49
CA SER A 5 0.86 -9.99 -3.10
C SER A 5 -0.14 -9.10 -2.36
N ILE A 6 -0.92 -8.33 -3.12
CA ILE A 6 -2.00 -7.49 -2.61
C ILE A 6 -3.17 -8.40 -2.22
N GLY A 7 -3.59 -8.32 -0.96
CA GLY A 7 -4.85 -8.88 -0.49
C GLY A 7 -5.91 -7.79 -0.36
N ALA A 8 -6.35 -7.52 0.88
CA ALA A 8 -7.45 -6.59 1.12
C ALA A 8 -7.07 -5.12 0.84
N ILE A 9 -7.92 -4.41 0.09
CA ILE A 9 -7.80 -2.97 -0.16
C ILE A 9 -8.97 -2.24 0.47
N LYS A 10 -8.71 -1.41 1.48
CA LYS A 10 -9.69 -0.57 2.15
C LYS A 10 -9.45 0.91 1.80
N GLN A 11 -10.22 1.42 0.84
CA GLN A 11 -10.20 2.84 0.52
C GLN A 11 -11.00 3.62 1.56
N VAL A 12 -10.41 4.70 2.07
CA VAL A 12 -11.07 5.60 3.00
C VAL A 12 -10.83 7.04 2.59
N THR A 13 -11.70 7.93 3.05
CA THR A 13 -11.60 9.34 2.76
C THR A 13 -11.16 10.10 4.00
N THR A 14 -10.19 11.01 3.85
CA THR A 14 -9.65 11.79 4.96
C THR A 14 -10.68 12.78 5.48
N LYS A 15 -10.74 12.93 6.81
CA LYS A 15 -11.71 13.83 7.46
C LYS A 15 -11.47 15.32 7.20
N LYS A 16 -10.22 15.70 6.87
CA LYS A 16 -9.80 17.11 6.76
C LYS A 16 -10.19 17.74 5.42
N ASN A 17 -9.93 17.03 4.32
CA ASN A 17 -10.06 17.58 2.95
C ASN A 17 -10.91 16.70 2.03
N ASN A 18 -11.48 15.61 2.54
CA ASN A 18 -12.19 14.61 1.75
C ASN A 18 -11.30 13.92 0.67
N ASP A 19 -9.98 13.89 0.89
CA ASP A 19 -9.03 13.23 -0.02
C ASP A 19 -9.03 11.71 0.17
N ARG A 20 -8.93 10.93 -0.92
CA ARG A 20 -8.92 9.46 -0.87
C ARG A 20 -7.55 8.91 -0.48
N MET A 21 -7.53 8.00 0.48
CA MET A 21 -6.37 7.21 0.88
C MET A 21 -6.75 5.73 0.91
N ALA A 22 -5.77 4.84 1.08
CA ALA A 22 -6.03 3.41 1.19
C ALA A 22 -5.20 2.78 2.30
N PHE A 23 -5.79 1.78 2.95
CA PHE A 23 -5.10 0.77 3.71
C PHE A 23 -5.06 -0.50 2.87
N VAL A 24 -3.88 -1.07 2.67
CA VAL A 24 -3.71 -2.26 1.83
C VAL A 24 -2.96 -3.32 2.62
N THR A 25 -3.55 -4.50 2.77
CA THR A 25 -2.85 -5.64 3.35
C THR A 25 -2.03 -6.32 2.25
N VAL A 26 -0.73 -6.44 2.48
CA VAL A 26 0.18 -7.17 1.61
C VAL A 26 0.67 -8.42 2.32
N PHE A 27 0.77 -9.50 1.57
CA PHE A 27 1.23 -10.81 2.03
C PHE A 27 2.54 -11.17 1.35
N ASP A 28 3.47 -11.71 2.12
CA ASP A 28 4.68 -12.39 1.66
C ASP A 28 4.81 -13.77 2.35
N GLU A 29 5.92 -14.48 2.11
CA GLU A 29 6.16 -15.79 2.71
C GLU A 29 6.31 -15.74 4.24
N THR A 30 6.55 -14.56 4.82
CA THR A 30 6.80 -14.37 6.25
C THR A 30 5.56 -13.95 7.03
N GLY A 31 4.54 -13.43 6.33
CA GLY A 31 3.27 -13.04 6.94
C GLY A 31 2.56 -11.95 6.16
N SER A 32 1.81 -11.12 6.89
CA SER A 32 1.04 -10.02 6.32
C SER A 32 1.34 -8.72 7.04
N ILE A 33 1.42 -7.61 6.30
CA ILE A 33 1.58 -6.27 6.87
C ILE A 33 0.60 -5.29 6.26
N GLU A 34 0.13 -4.34 7.07
CA GLU A 34 -0.72 -3.26 6.60
C GLU A 34 0.12 -2.11 6.03
N LEU A 35 -0.20 -1.72 4.80
CA LEU A 35 0.33 -0.57 4.13
C LEU A 35 -0.64 0.60 4.28
N ILE A 36 -0.11 1.76 4.63
CA ILE A 36 -0.84 3.02 4.71
C ILE A 36 -0.43 3.89 3.53
N ILE A 37 -1.36 4.16 2.62
CA ILE A 37 -1.14 4.95 1.42
C ILE A 37 -1.86 6.28 1.56
N PHE A 38 -1.14 7.33 1.93
CA PHE A 38 -1.69 8.67 2.02
C PHE A 38 -2.16 9.22 0.66
N PRO A 39 -3.08 10.21 0.65
CA PRO A 39 -3.77 10.59 -0.58
C PRO A 39 -2.87 11.00 -1.74
N ARG A 40 -1.78 11.73 -1.45
CA ARG A 40 -0.81 12.14 -2.47
C ARG A 40 -0.22 10.94 -3.21
N VAL A 41 0.16 9.88 -2.48
CA VAL A 41 0.76 8.68 -3.06
C VAL A 41 -0.32 7.82 -3.70
N PHE A 42 -1.50 7.72 -3.08
CA PHE A 42 -2.62 6.94 -3.59
C PHE A 42 -3.09 7.46 -4.96
N ALA A 43 -3.24 8.78 -5.12
CA ALA A 43 -3.61 9.40 -6.39
C ALA A 43 -2.61 9.10 -7.53
N GLN A 44 -1.31 9.04 -7.21
CA GLN A 44 -0.25 8.75 -8.19
C GLN A 44 -0.12 7.26 -8.53
N SER A 45 -0.53 6.38 -7.62
CA SER A 45 -0.34 4.93 -7.71
C SER A 45 -1.65 4.16 -7.76
N GLN A 46 -2.78 4.80 -8.04
CA GLN A 46 -4.11 4.19 -7.97
C GLN A 46 -4.22 2.93 -8.84
N SER A 47 -3.56 2.92 -10.01
CA SER A 47 -3.56 1.77 -10.91
C SER A 47 -2.81 0.54 -10.39
N THR A 48 -1.95 0.71 -9.38
CA THR A 48 -1.14 -0.34 -8.75
C THR A 48 -1.94 -1.15 -7.73
N TRP A 49 -2.95 -0.55 -7.10
CA TRP A 49 -3.71 -1.17 -6.01
C TRP A 49 -4.93 -1.91 -6.57
N ARG A 50 -4.76 -3.20 -6.87
CA ARG A 50 -5.79 -4.09 -7.40
C ARG A 50 -5.74 -5.44 -6.71
N ASP A 51 -6.89 -6.08 -6.57
CA ASP A 51 -6.98 -7.43 -6.03
C ASP A 51 -6.14 -8.40 -6.87
N ASN A 52 -5.47 -9.35 -6.21
CA ASN A 52 -4.55 -10.32 -6.81
C ASN A 52 -3.33 -9.72 -7.54
N GLY A 53 -3.07 -8.41 -7.39
CA GLY A 53 -1.88 -7.77 -7.95
C GLY A 53 -0.62 -8.04 -7.13
N VAL A 54 0.55 -7.92 -7.76
CA VAL A 54 1.84 -7.94 -7.06
C VAL A 54 2.44 -6.53 -7.08
N VAL A 55 2.83 -6.04 -5.91
CA VAL A 55 3.35 -4.67 -5.75
C VAL A 55 4.78 -4.70 -5.24
N ILE A 56 5.62 -3.85 -5.84
CA ILE A 56 6.88 -3.42 -5.25
C ILE A 56 6.68 -2.04 -4.65
N PHE A 57 7.03 -1.89 -3.37
CA PHE A 57 6.88 -0.62 -2.69
C PHE A 57 8.11 -0.23 -1.88
N LYS A 58 8.22 1.07 -1.64
CA LYS A 58 9.15 1.69 -0.71
C LYS A 58 8.34 2.53 0.27
N GLY A 59 8.69 2.41 1.53
CA GLY A 59 8.03 3.13 2.61
C GLY A 59 8.87 3.14 3.87
N ARG A 60 8.30 3.72 4.91
CA ARG A 60 8.88 3.73 6.27
C ARG A 60 7.99 2.92 7.20
N ILE A 61 8.60 2.26 8.16
CA ILE A 61 7.88 1.54 9.21
C ILE A 61 7.25 2.56 10.15
N ASP A 62 5.97 2.37 10.43
CA ASP A 62 5.18 3.10 11.41
C ASP A 62 4.74 2.09 12.47
N GLN A 63 5.44 2.12 13.60
CA GLN A 63 5.15 1.28 14.75
C GLN A 63 4.22 2.04 15.70
N LYS A 64 3.06 1.47 15.96
CA LYS A 64 2.11 1.93 16.97
C LYS A 64 1.95 0.85 18.04
N ASP A 65 1.34 1.22 19.17
CA ASP A 65 1.10 0.27 20.26
C ASP A 65 0.30 -0.97 19.82
N GLU A 66 -0.57 -0.82 18.80
CA GLU A 66 -1.42 -1.89 18.27
C GLU A 66 -0.77 -2.71 17.13
N GLY A 67 0.44 -2.36 16.66
CA GLY A 67 1.13 -3.15 15.64
C GLY A 67 2.09 -2.38 14.72
N LEU A 68 2.62 -3.11 13.75
CA LEU A 68 3.51 -2.61 12.70
C LEU A 68 2.73 -2.33 11.42
N SER A 69 2.91 -1.14 10.87
CA SER A 69 2.41 -0.76 9.56
C SER A 69 3.52 -0.11 8.74
N ILE A 70 3.33 0.01 7.43
CA ILE A 70 4.28 0.69 6.56
C ILE A 70 3.58 1.84 5.86
N ILE A 71 4.11 3.05 6.05
CA ILE A 71 3.68 4.22 5.28
C ILE A 71 4.36 4.19 3.93
N VAL A 72 3.58 4.05 2.86
CA VAL A 72 4.07 3.92 1.49
C VAL A 72 4.45 5.29 0.94
N GLU A 73 5.67 5.39 0.41
CA GLU A 73 6.19 6.59 -0.26
C GLU A 73 6.18 6.43 -1.78
N LYS A 74 6.42 5.21 -2.27
CA LYS A 74 6.37 4.86 -3.69
C LYS A 74 5.88 3.42 -3.85
N ALA A 75 4.99 3.18 -4.80
CA ALA A 75 4.53 1.84 -5.18
C ALA A 75 4.50 1.70 -6.69
N VAL A 76 4.90 0.54 -7.18
CA VAL A 76 4.92 0.18 -8.59
C VAL A 76 4.31 -1.20 -8.74
N ASP A 77 3.45 -1.33 -9.74
CA ASP A 77 2.90 -2.60 -10.17
C ASP A 77 4.01 -3.44 -10.81
N LEU A 78 4.27 -4.62 -10.27
CA LEU A 78 5.34 -5.49 -10.76
C LEU A 78 5.10 -5.91 -12.21
N GLU A 79 3.85 -6.14 -12.60
CA GLU A 79 3.51 -6.57 -13.96
C GLU A 79 3.88 -5.49 -14.99
N LYS A 80 3.83 -4.21 -14.60
CA LYS A 80 4.21 -3.09 -15.47
C LYS A 80 5.72 -2.89 -15.61
N MET A 81 6.53 -3.54 -14.77
CA MET A 81 7.99 -3.48 -14.87
C MET A 81 8.59 -4.61 -15.71
N ALA A 82 7.80 -5.62 -16.07
CA ALA A 82 8.28 -6.80 -16.79
C ALA A 82 8.40 -6.63 -18.32
N VAL A 83 8.56 -5.39 -18.81
CA VAL A 83 8.70 -5.06 -20.25
C VAL A 83 10.03 -4.37 -20.51
#